data_AF-A0A962TF20-F1
#
_entry.id   AF-A0A962TF20-F1
#
_cell.length_a   1.000
_cell.length_b   1.000
_cell.length_c   1.000
_cell.angle_alpha   90.00
_cell.angle_beta   90.00
_cell.angle_gamma   90.00
#
_symmetry.space_group_name_H-M   'P 1'
#
loop_
_entity.id
_entity.type
_entity.pdbx_description
1 polymer ?
#
loop_
_entity_poly.entity_id
_entity_poly.type
_entity_poly.pdbx_seq_one_letter_code
_entity_poly.pdbx_strand_id
1 'polypeptide(L)'
;MKKNQIDVIAADLLAGRPVDAVSVAERHSIWRLSSLIHRLRARGWPITASQDHGSGLARYSLPAGWEPRTGKLKLPAIPKL
;
A
#
# COMPACT_ATOMS: atom_id res chain seq x y z
N MET A 1 18.72 -7.16 10.86
CA MET A 1 18.24 -7.07 9.45
C MET A 1 17.47 -5.76 9.27
N LYS A 2 17.88 -4.88 8.34
CA LYS A 2 17.08 -3.69 7.99
C LYS A 2 15.76 -4.17 7.36
N LYS A 3 14.62 -3.87 7.99
CA LYS A 3 13.32 -4.06 7.34
C LYS A 3 13.29 -3.20 6.08
N ASN A 4 12.86 -3.78 4.97
CA ASN A 4 12.75 -3.07 3.71
C ASN A 4 11.64 -2.02 3.83
N GLN A 5 11.93 -0.76 3.48
CA GLN A 5 10.99 0.36 3.63
C GLN A 5 9.66 0.10 2.92
N ILE A 6 9.69 -0.60 1.77
CA ILE A 6 8.47 -0.93 1.02
C ILE A 6 7.55 -1.88 1.79
N ASP A 7 8.12 -2.82 2.55
CA ASP A 7 7.35 -3.82 3.31
C ASP A 7 6.74 -3.17 4.56
N VAL A 8 7.41 -2.16 5.12
CA VAL A 8 6.86 -1.33 6.21
C VAL A 8 5.63 -0.55 5.75
N ILE A 9 5.71 0.11 4.60
CA ILE A 9 4.56 0.84 4.04
C ILE A 9 3.43 -0.11 3.65
N ALA A 10 3.75 -1.26 3.06
CA ALA A 10 2.77 -2.30 2.75
C ALA A 10 2.03 -2.77 4.00
N ALA A 11 2.73 -3.01 5.10
CA ALA A 11 2.12 -3.40 6.37
C ALA A 11 1.23 -2.30 6.96
N ASP A 12 1.66 -1.04 6.91
CA ASP A 12 0.84 0.09 7.37
C ASP A 12 -0.45 0.24 6.54
N LEU A 13 -0.37 0.10 5.22
CA LEU A 13 -1.53 0.11 4.32
C LEU A 13 -2.51 -1.01 4.65
N LEU A 14 -2.01 -2.24 4.86
CA LEU A 14 -2.83 -3.40 5.21
C LEU A 14 -3.49 -3.29 6.58
N ALA A 15 -2.80 -2.67 7.54
CA ALA A 15 -3.33 -2.40 8.86
C ALA A 15 -4.34 -1.23 8.89
N GLY A 16 -4.60 -0.58 7.74
CA GLY A 16 -5.48 0.60 7.67
C GLY A 16 -4.92 1.82 8.42
N ARG A 17 -3.60 1.87 8.65
CA ARG A 17 -2.97 2.99 9.33
C ARG A 17 -2.87 4.20 8.39
N PRO A 18 -2.82 5.43 8.92
CA PRO A 18 -2.59 6.61 8.10
C PRO A 18 -1.26 6.52 7.36
N VAL A 19 -1.30 6.54 6.03
CA VAL A 19 -0.11 6.58 5.18
C VAL A 19 -0.08 7.91 4.44
N ASP A 20 0.59 8.88 5.04
CA ASP A 20 0.88 10.20 4.47
C ASP A 20 2.34 10.57 4.79
N ALA A 21 2.85 11.63 4.15
CA ALA A 21 4.26 11.98 4.21
C ALA A 21 4.75 12.30 5.64
N VAL A 22 3.89 12.85 6.50
CA VAL A 22 4.25 13.24 7.87
C VAL A 22 4.22 12.02 8.77
N SER A 23 3.08 11.32 8.80
CA SER A 23 2.88 10.11 9.61
C SER A 23 3.96 9.05 9.39
N VAL A 24 4.37 8.87 8.14
CA VAL A 24 5.39 7.88 7.75
C VAL A 24 6.81 8.34 8.11
N ALA A 25 7.11 9.64 7.98
CA ALA A 25 8.40 10.19 8.37
C ALA A 25 8.61 10.09 9.88
N GLU A 26 7.60 10.40 10.68
CA GLU A 26 7.68 10.35 12.14
C GLU A 26 7.83 8.90 12.66
N ARG A 27 7.02 7.96 12.14
CA ARG A 27 7.04 6.57 12.64
C ARG A 27 8.21 5.74 12.13
N HIS A 28 8.68 6.00 10.91
CA HIS A 28 9.61 5.11 10.22
C HIS A 28 10.83 5.80 9.63
N SER A 29 10.95 7.13 9.75
CA SER A 29 12.02 7.92 9.13
C SER A 29 12.12 7.70 7.61
N ILE A 30 10.96 7.49 6.96
CA ILE A 30 10.86 7.28 5.51
C ILE A 30 10.42 8.59 4.84
N TRP A 31 11.34 9.22 4.09
CA TRP A 31 11.06 10.47 3.37
C TRP A 31 10.64 10.27 1.91
N ARG A 32 10.81 9.05 1.36
CA ARG A 32 10.56 8.72 -0.06
C ARG A 32 9.22 8.01 -0.28
N LEU A 33 8.17 8.39 0.45
CA LEU A 33 6.87 7.72 0.41
C LEU A 33 6.30 7.59 -1.01
N SER A 34 6.28 8.67 -1.79
CA SER A 34 5.73 8.66 -3.15
C SER A 34 6.41 7.63 -4.06
N SER A 35 7.72 7.43 -3.93
CA SER A 35 8.46 6.42 -4.69
C SER A 35 8.08 5.00 -4.28
N LEU A 36 7.88 4.76 -2.98
CA LEU A 36 7.45 3.45 -2.46
C LEU A 36 6.01 3.13 -2.89
N ILE A 37 5.10 4.10 -2.82
CA ILE A 37 3.71 3.97 -3.30
C ILE A 37 3.69 3.68 -4.81
N HIS A 38 4.50 4.38 -5.60
CA HIS A 38 4.62 4.12 -7.03
C HIS A 38 5.07 2.68 -7.32
N ARG A 39 6.08 2.17 -6.59
CA ARG A 39 6.53 0.78 -6.72
C ARG A 39 5.47 -0.23 -6.31
N LEU A 40 4.68 0.03 -5.25
CA LEU A 40 3.58 -0.84 -4.84
C LEU A 40 2.48 -0.88 -5.91
N ARG A 41 2.11 0.27 -6.48
CA ARG A 41 1.17 0.34 -7.62
C ARG A 41 1.66 -0.44 -8.82
N ALA A 42 2.95 -0.33 -9.16
CA ALA A 42 3.57 -1.11 -10.23
C ALA A 42 3.53 -2.64 -9.96
N ARG A 43 3.41 -3.05 -8.69
CA ARG A 43 3.20 -4.45 -8.27
C ARG A 43 1.72 -4.86 -8.25
N GLY A 44 0.81 -4.02 -8.75
CA GLY A 44 -0.62 -4.30 -8.81
C GLY A 44 -1.41 -3.98 -7.54
N TRP A 45 -0.83 -3.22 -6.60
CA TRP A 45 -1.58 -2.78 -5.41
C TRP A 45 -2.53 -1.64 -5.78
N PRO A 46 -3.85 -1.75 -5.53
CA PRO A 46 -4.85 -0.76 -5.91
C PRO A 46 -4.88 0.42 -4.93
N ILE A 47 -3.74 1.05 -4.67
CA ILE A 47 -3.60 2.11 -3.68
C ILE A 47 -4.31 3.38 -4.17
N THR A 48 -5.33 3.81 -3.45
CA THR A 48 -6.02 5.08 -3.64
C THR A 48 -5.31 6.22 -2.91
N ALA A 49 -5.43 7.43 -3.43
CA ALA A 49 -4.92 8.64 -2.79
C ALA A 49 -6.08 9.63 -2.60
N SER A 50 -6.21 10.14 -1.39
CA SER A 50 -7.14 11.23 -1.04
C SER A 50 -6.34 12.42 -0.53
N GLN A 51 -6.88 13.62 -0.65
CA GLN A 51 -6.26 14.81 -0.07
C GLN A 51 -6.89 15.09 1.29
N ASP A 52 -6.06 15.31 2.30
CA ASP A 52 -6.51 15.79 3.59
C ASP A 52 -6.88 17.28 3.49
N HIS A 53 -8.14 17.62 3.78
CA HIS A 53 -8.67 18.99 3.59
C HIS A 53 -8.03 20.04 4.50
N GLY A 54 -7.42 19.64 5.63
CA GLY A 54 -6.78 20.56 6.57
C GLY A 54 -5.34 20.89 6.19
N SER A 55 -4.59 19.88 5.76
CA SER A 55 -3.14 19.99 5.51
C SER A 55 -2.75 19.98 4.03
N GLY A 56 -3.67 19.62 3.13
CA GLY A 56 -3.40 19.41 1.71
C GLY A 56 -2.55 18.16 1.42
N LEU A 57 -2.23 17.36 2.43
CA LEU A 57 -1.38 16.17 2.30
C LEU A 57 -2.12 15.03 1.60
N ALA A 58 -1.38 14.27 0.79
CA ALA A 58 -1.87 13.04 0.20
C ALA A 58 -1.91 11.93 1.26
N ARG A 59 -3.09 11.36 1.49
CA ARG A 59 -3.31 10.17 2.32
C ARG A 59 -3.62 8.98 1.44
N TYR A 60 -2.80 7.95 1.57
CA TYR A 60 -2.88 6.70 0.81
C TYR A 60 -3.63 5.63 1.60
N SER A 61 -4.43 4.83 0.90
CA SER A 61 -5.20 3.74 1.46
C SER A 61 -5.39 2.62 0.46
N LEU A 62 -5.85 1.46 0.95
CA LEU A 62 -6.32 0.36 0.12
C LEU A 62 -7.85 0.34 0.10
N PRO A 63 -8.47 -0.23 -0.94
CA PRO A 63 -9.90 -0.50 -0.96
C PRO A 63 -10.27 -1.40 0.22
N ALA A 64 -11.47 -1.19 0.78
CA ALA A 64 -11.95 -2.01 1.89
C ALA A 64 -11.95 -3.50 1.52
N GLY A 65 -11.43 -4.34 2.41
CA GLY A 65 -11.35 -5.80 2.20
C GLY A 65 -10.34 -6.23 1.12
N TRP A 66 -9.50 -5.32 0.62
CA TRP A 66 -8.42 -5.73 -0.27
C TRP A 66 -7.34 -6.48 0.50
N GLU A 67 -6.96 -7.63 -0.03
CA GLU A 67 -5.81 -8.40 0.44
C GLU A 67 -4.83 -8.63 -0.72
N PRO A 68 -3.52 -8.65 -0.44
CA PRO A 68 -2.55 -8.96 -1.46
C PRO A 68 -2.79 -10.39 -1.90
N ARG A 69 -3.06 -10.61 -3.19
CA ARG A 69 -3.00 -11.94 -3.79
C ARG A 69 -1.55 -12.42 -3.71
N THR A 70 -1.16 -12.99 -2.57
CA THR A 70 0.05 -13.81 -2.47
C THR A 70 -0.16 -14.93 -3.48
N GLY A 71 0.64 -14.94 -4.54
CA GLY A 71 0.46 -15.84 -5.67
C GLY A 71 0.31 -17.30 -5.25
N LYS A 72 -0.94 -17.77 -5.19
CA LYS A 72 -1.38 -19.01 -5.80
C LYS A 72 -2.62 -18.66 -6.61
N LEU A 73 -2.41 -18.28 -7.87
CA LEU A 73 -3.44 -18.44 -8.89
C LEU A 73 -3.83 -19.93 -8.90
N LYS A 74 -4.86 -20.32 -8.15
CA LYS A 74 -5.74 -21.38 -8.62
C LYS A 74 -6.68 -20.69 -9.62
N LEU A 75 -6.30 -20.74 -10.89
CA LEU A 75 -7.29 -20.63 -11.96
C LEU A 75 -8.44 -21.59 -11.60
N PRO A 76 -9.72 -21.17 -11.65
CA PRO A 76 -10.79 -22.15 -11.61
C PRO A 76 -10.56 -23.10 -12.79
N ALA A 77 -10.50 -24.40 -12.50
CA ALA A 77 -10.55 -25.40 -13.56
C ALA A 77 -11.86 -25.17 -14.31
N ILE A 78 -11.76 -24.67 -15.55
CA ILE A 78 -12.90 -24.58 -16.44
C ILE A 78 -13.30 -26.04 -16.71
N PRO A 79 -14.52 -26.49 -16.36
CA PRO A 79 -14.97 -27.80 -16.77
C PRO A 79 -14.99 -27.83 -18.30
N LYS A 80 -14.26 -28.78 -18.89
CA LYS A 80 -14.44 -29.12 -20.31
C LYS A 80 -15.90 -29.55 -20.48
N LEU A 81 -16.65 -28.79 -21.28
CA LEU A 81 -17.84 -29.27 -21.97
C LEU A 81 -17.40 -29.78 -23.34
#